data_AF-A0A7X9JUR7-F1
#
_entry.id   AF-A0A7X9JUR7-F1
#
_cell.length_a   1.000
_cell.length_b   1.000
_cell.length_c   1.000
_cell.angle_alpha   90.00
_cell.angle_beta   90.00
_cell.angle_gamma   90.00
#
_symmetry.space_group_name_H-M   'P 1'
#
loop_
_entity.id
_entity.type
_entity.pdbx_description
1 polymer ?
#
loop_
_entity_poly.entity_id
_entity_poly.type
_entity_poly.pdbx_seq_one_letter_code
_entity_poly.pdbx_strand_id
1 'polypeptide(L)' 'AQISPKHANFIVNKGKAKAADVLKLIAFVQEKVKKEKNINLETAVIIIGED' A
#
# COMPACT_ATOMS: atom_id res chain seq x y z
N ALA A 1 3.51 -0.85 8.58
CA ALA A 1 2.41 -1.55 7.86
C ALA A 1 2.97 -2.78 7.15
N GLN A 2 2.15 -3.77 6.79
CA GLN A 2 2.61 -4.96 6.04
C GLN A 2 1.56 -5.44 5.03
N ILE A 3 2.00 -5.99 3.90
CA ILE A 3 1.14 -6.79 3.02
C ILE A 3 0.74 -8.10 3.73
N SER A 4 -0.55 -8.41 3.70
CA SER A 4 -1.07 -9.61 4.35
C SER A 4 -0.51 -10.88 3.69
N PRO A 5 0.01 -11.84 4.48
CA PRO A 5 0.46 -13.12 3.95
C PRO A 5 -0.70 -13.99 3.45
N LYS A 6 -1.94 -13.69 3.84
CA LYS A 6 -3.14 -14.42 3.40
C LYS A 6 -3.69 -13.91 2.06
N HIS A 7 -3.54 -12.61 1.78
CA HIS A 7 -4.02 -12.00 0.53
C HIS A 7 -3.30 -10.68 0.25
N ALA A 8 -2.59 -10.60 -0.89
CA ALA A 8 -1.70 -9.47 -1.21
C ALA A 8 -2.37 -8.09 -1.36
N ASN A 9 -3.68 -8.03 -1.61
CA ASN A 9 -4.40 -6.75 -1.74
C ASN A 9 -4.71 -6.10 -0.39
N PHE A 10 -4.45 -6.79 0.72
CA PHE A 10 -4.70 -6.27 2.06
C PHE A 10 -3.40 -5.75 2.68
N ILE A 11 -3.42 -4.50 3.09
CA ILE A 11 -2.41 -3.95 4.00
C ILE A 11 -2.94 -4.09 5.42
N VAL A 12 -2.20 -4.83 6.24
CA VAL A 12 -2.54 -5.05 7.65
C VAL A 12 -1.67 -4.19 8.57
N ASN A 13 -2.29 -3.66 9.61
CA ASN A 13 -1.59 -3.04 10.71
C ASN A 13 -1.29 -4.09 11.79
N LYS A 14 0.00 -4.35 12.06
CA LYS A 14 0.45 -5.24 13.14
C LYS A 14 0.56 -4.57 14.51
N GLY A 15 -0.02 -3.38 14.67
CA GLY A 15 -0.09 -2.61 15.91
C GLY A 15 0.05 -1.12 15.67
N LYS A 16 1.29 -0.61 15.66
CA LYS A 16 1.60 0.83 15.66
C LYS A 16 1.85 1.44 14.28
N ALA A 17 1.33 0.85 13.20
CA ALA A 17 1.51 1.45 11.88
C ALA A 17 0.77 2.79 11.80
N LYS A 18 1.48 3.84 11.37
CA LYS A 18 0.92 5.16 11.11
C LYS A 18 0.35 5.24 9.70
N ALA A 19 -0.47 6.25 9.42
CA ALA A 19 -0.96 6.55 8.07
C ALA A 19 0.20 6.65 7.07
N ALA A 20 1.26 7.37 7.44
CA ALA A 20 2.49 7.49 6.64
C ALA A 20 3.14 6.12 6.31
N ASP A 21 3.06 5.12 7.19
CA ASP A 21 3.61 3.79 6.90
C ASP A 21 2.77 3.04 5.86
N VAL A 22 1.45 3.25 5.88
CA VAL A 22 0.52 2.66 4.90
C VAL A 22 0.73 3.32 3.54
N LEU A 23 0.79 4.66 3.49
CA LEU A 23 1.01 5.42 2.26
C LEU A 23 2.36 5.07 1.60
N LYS A 24 3.44 4.97 2.39
CA LYS A 24 4.75 4.52 1.88
C LYS A 24 4.70 3.10 1.32
N LEU A 25 3.97 2.20 1.96
CA LEU A 25 3.83 0.82 1.48
C LEU A 25 3.00 0.74 0.19
N ILE A 26 1.95 1.56 0.07
CA ILE A 26 1.16 1.67 -1.17
C ILE A 26 2.06 2.14 -2.32
N ALA A 27 2.79 3.24 -2.13
CA ALA A 27 3.69 3.78 -3.14
C ALA A 27 4.75 2.76 -3.58
N PHE A 28 5.37 2.07 -2.62
CA PHE A 28 6.34 1.01 -2.89
C PHE A 28 5.75 -0.13 -3.75
N VAL A 29 4.53 -0.60 -3.43
CA VAL A 29 3.87 -1.67 -4.18
C VAL A 29 3.53 -1.21 -5.59
N GLN A 30 2.98 0.00 -5.74
CA GLN A 30 2.64 0.57 -7.05
C GLN A 30 3.88 0.69 -7.94
N GLU A 31 4.99 1.23 -7.41
CA GLU A 31 6.25 1.35 -8.15
C GLU A 31 6.78 -0.02 -8.59
N LYS A 32 6.79 -0.99 -7.66
CA LYS A 32 7.30 -2.33 -7.94
C LYS A 32 6.49 -3.05 -9.02
N VAL A 33 5.16 -2.97 -8.94
CA VAL A 33 4.27 -3.60 -9.94
C VAL A 33 4.39 -2.88 -11.30
N LYS A 34 4.51 -1.55 -11.30
CA LYS A 34 4.77 -0.82 -12.55
C LYS A 34 6.07 -1.25 -13.18
N LYS A 35 7.16 -1.38 -12.41
CA LYS A 35 8.46 -1.81 -12.92
C LYS A 35 8.46 -3.25 -13.44
N GLU A 36 7.88 -4.18 -12.68
CA GLU A 36 7.97 -5.61 -13.00
C GLU A 36 6.93 -6.09 -14.00
N LYS A 37 5.76 -5.44 -14.05
CA LYS A 37 4.60 -5.89 -14.84
C LYS A 37 4.10 -4.84 -15.82
N ASN A 38 4.65 -3.63 -15.80
CA ASN A 38 4.16 -2.48 -16.58
C ASN A 38 2.69 -2.09 -16.30
N ILE A 39 2.15 -2.49 -15.15
CA ILE A 39 0.77 -2.21 -14.74
C ILE A 39 0.75 -1.04 -13.77
N ASN A 40 -0.15 -0.07 -14.01
CA ASN A 40 -0.43 1.00 -13.06
C ASN A 40 -1.53 0.54 -12.09
N LEU A 41 -1.21 0.40 -10.81
CA LEU A 41 -2.19 0.06 -9.78
C LEU A 41 -2.83 1.33 -9.20
N GLU A 42 -4.14 1.31 -9.09
CA GLU A 42 -4.93 2.37 -8.44
C GLU A 42 -5.40 1.92 -7.06
N THR A 43 -5.53 2.86 -6.13
CA THR A 43 -6.03 2.56 -4.78
C THR A 43 -7.55 2.55 -4.77
N ALA A 44 -8.15 1.46 -4.28
CA ALA A 44 -9.58 1.40 -4.01
C ALA A 44 -9.99 2.12 -2.70
N VAL A 45 -9.03 2.33 -1.80
CA VAL A 45 -9.24 3.05 -0.54
C VAL A 45 -9.25 4.56 -0.77
N ILE A 46 -10.07 5.27 -0.02
CA ILE A 46 -10.11 6.74 -0.01
C ILE A 46 -9.12 7.23 1.04
N ILE A 47 -8.22 8.12 0.64
CA ILE A 47 -7.26 8.78 1.54
C ILE A 47 -7.86 10.13 1.93
N ILE A 48 -7.92 10.40 3.23
CA ILE A 48 -8.46 11.64 3.79
C ILE A 48 -7.38 12.29 4.67
N GLY A 49 -7.23 13.60 4.56
CA GLY A 49 -6.19 14.38 5.23
C GLY A 49 -5.15 14.91 4.24
N GLU A 50 -4.32 15.80 4.74
CA GLU A 50 -3.17 16.39 4.05
C GLU A 50 -1.87 15.98 4.76
N ASP A 51 -0.73 16.19 4.10
CA ASP A 51 0.61 15.82 4.61
C ASP A 51 1.01 16.53 5.91
#